data_AF-A0A2E9Z9J6-F1
#
_entry.id   AF-A0A2E9Z9J6-F1
#
_cell.length_a   1.000
_cell.length_b   1.000
_cell.length_c   1.000
_cell.angle_alpha   90.00
_cell.angle_beta   90.00
_cell.angle_gamma   90.00
#
_symmetry.space_group_name_H-M   'P 1'
#
loop_
_entity.id
_entity.type
_entity.pdbx_description
1 polymer ?
#
loop_
_entity_poly.entity_id
_entity_poly.type
_entity_poly.pdbx_seq_one_letter_code
_entity_poly.pdbx_strand_id
1 'polypeptide(L)'
;MPHWSRCLVICLGILGLIFSGSCFASSTEESIAFYTHQGAKKASEMLDIHTAIVPIIKQNDWVKVGLQPSGKIGWINISQYKKALQTYYQPQSESFSVTVTRDKNGKANTAIKGYRNGHLLSQKEAQKLYEQMQSQGRDIRISAFDQPFFDYNLITPFRIINSPLSVPIKLNDLPQLEPVQTVEPSL
;
A
#
# COMPACT_ATOMS: atom_id res chain seq x y z
N MET A 1 26.54 -71.83 -30.63
CA MET A 1 27.37 -71.01 -31.55
C MET A 1 26.47 -70.02 -32.28
N PRO A 2 26.88 -68.77 -32.46
CA PRO A 2 26.36 -67.66 -31.65
C PRO A 2 25.84 -66.45 -32.47
N HIS A 3 25.33 -65.47 -31.70
CA HIS A 3 24.93 -64.10 -32.05
C HIS A 3 23.55 -64.05 -32.76
N TRP A 4 22.54 -63.34 -32.27
CA TRP A 4 22.53 -61.88 -32.14
C TRP A 4 21.71 -61.39 -30.92
N SER A 5 22.36 -60.46 -30.21
CA SER A 5 21.89 -59.47 -29.23
C SER A 5 20.45 -59.00 -29.40
N ARG A 6 19.62 -59.02 -28.35
CA ARG A 6 19.54 -57.98 -27.28
C ARG A 6 19.30 -56.56 -27.83
N CYS A 7 18.05 -56.26 -28.13
CA CYS A 7 17.42 -54.92 -28.13
C CYS A 7 15.91 -55.22 -28.15
N LEU A 8 15.16 -55.06 -27.07
CA LEU A 8 14.55 -53.78 -26.76
C LEU A 8 14.08 -53.82 -25.31
N VAL A 9 14.97 -53.36 -24.46
CA VAL A 9 14.79 -53.19 -23.02
C VAL A 9 14.06 -51.86 -22.84
N ILE A 10 12.89 -51.92 -22.19
CA ILE A 10 12.38 -50.88 -21.30
C ILE A 10 11.89 -49.59 -21.99
N CYS A 11 10.59 -49.58 -22.34
CA CYS A 11 9.80 -48.36 -22.37
C CYS A 11 9.39 -47.96 -20.93
N LEU A 12 10.35 -47.63 -20.06
CA LEU A 12 10.09 -46.78 -18.89
C LEU A 12 10.10 -45.33 -19.37
N GLY A 13 9.00 -44.92 -20.01
CA GLY A 13 8.73 -43.52 -20.33
C GLY A 13 8.24 -42.79 -19.09
N ILE A 14 9.19 -42.44 -18.23
CA ILE A 14 9.23 -41.32 -17.28
C ILE A 14 7.88 -40.60 -17.09
N LEU A 15 7.08 -41.10 -16.15
CA LEU A 15 6.02 -40.34 -15.50
C LEU A 15 6.72 -39.30 -14.60
N GLY A 16 7.12 -38.18 -15.21
CA GLY A 16 7.68 -37.03 -14.54
C GLY A 16 6.62 -36.41 -13.63
N LEU A 17 6.60 -36.86 -12.38
CA LEU A 17 5.97 -36.17 -11.26
C LEU A 17 6.62 -34.79 -11.13
N ILE A 18 6.06 -33.82 -11.85
CA ILE A 18 6.26 -32.40 -11.60
C ILE A 18 5.56 -32.13 -10.26
N PHE A 19 6.25 -32.45 -9.18
CA PHE A 19 5.92 -31.97 -7.85
C PHE A 19 6.27 -30.48 -7.86
N SER A 20 5.33 -29.67 -8.32
CA SER A 20 5.33 -28.22 -8.12
C SER A 20 5.25 -27.99 -6.62
N GLY A 21 6.39 -28.09 -5.94
CA GLY A 21 6.56 -27.68 -4.57
C GLY A 21 6.31 -26.18 -4.53
N SER A 22 5.05 -25.81 -4.25
CA SER A 22 4.73 -24.46 -3.82
C SER A 22 5.54 -24.22 -2.55
N CYS A 23 6.69 -23.56 -2.69
CA CYS A 23 7.36 -22.92 -1.57
C CYS A 23 6.39 -21.85 -1.06
N PHE A 24 5.49 -22.24 -0.16
CA PHE A 24 4.83 -21.29 0.71
C PHE A 24 5.95 -20.71 1.55
N ALA A 25 6.41 -19.52 1.16
CA ALA A 25 7.24 -18.70 2.01
C ALA A 25 6.45 -18.50 3.30
N SER A 26 6.80 -19.27 4.32
CA SER A 26 6.31 -19.04 5.67
C SER A 26 6.72 -17.61 5.99
N SER A 27 5.73 -16.72 5.99
CA SER A 27 5.91 -15.36 6.48
C SER A 27 6.31 -15.52 7.93
N THR A 28 7.61 -15.49 8.18
CA THR A 28 8.15 -15.47 9.54
C THR A 28 7.65 -14.17 10.12
N GLU A 29 6.60 -14.27 10.95
CA GLU A 29 6.07 -13.12 11.68
C GLU A 29 7.24 -12.49 12.42
N GLU A 30 7.60 -11.28 11.97
CA GLU A 30 8.73 -10.59 12.54
C GLU A 30 8.38 -10.26 13.99
N SER A 31 9.21 -10.73 14.91
CA SER A 31 8.99 -10.55 16.34
C SER A 31 10.19 -9.90 17.01
N ILE A 32 9.90 -9.20 18.11
CA ILE A 32 10.87 -8.43 18.89
C ILE A 32 11.03 -9.09 20.24
N ALA A 33 12.27 -9.35 20.64
CA ALA A 33 12.54 -9.88 21.97
C ALA A 33 12.43 -8.77 23.03
N PHE A 34 11.61 -8.99 24.06
CA PHE A 34 11.44 -8.09 25.18
C PHE A 34 12.06 -8.67 26.45
N TYR A 35 12.80 -7.86 27.19
CA TYR A 35 13.60 -8.30 28.34
C TYR A 35 13.24 -7.51 29.59
N THR A 36 13.30 -8.16 30.76
CA THR A 36 13.02 -7.48 32.04
C THR A 36 14.15 -6.53 32.48
N HIS A 37 15.39 -6.81 32.08
CA HIS A 37 16.56 -6.01 32.37
C HIS A 37 17.56 -6.04 31.20
N GLN A 38 18.46 -5.06 31.17
CA GLN A 38 19.50 -4.95 30.16
C GLN A 38 20.45 -6.15 30.20
N GLY A 39 20.75 -6.75 29.04
CA GLY A 39 21.72 -7.84 28.92
C GLY A 39 21.22 -9.22 29.33
N ALA A 40 19.92 -9.38 29.60
CA ALA A 40 19.33 -10.68 29.92
C ALA A 40 19.56 -11.70 28.79
N LYS A 41 20.00 -12.92 29.15
CA LYS A 41 20.29 -13.99 28.18
C LYS A 41 19.04 -14.57 27.51
N LYS A 42 17.87 -14.44 28.15
CA LYS A 42 16.60 -14.98 27.68
C LYS A 42 15.56 -13.88 27.64
N ALA A 43 14.83 -13.80 26.52
CA ALA A 43 13.69 -12.90 26.39
C ALA A 43 12.58 -13.30 27.37
N SER A 44 11.93 -12.32 27.98
CA SER A 44 10.76 -12.50 28.82
C SER A 44 9.52 -12.81 27.98
N GLU A 45 9.39 -12.14 26.84
CA GLU A 45 8.32 -12.35 25.86
C GLU A 45 8.82 -11.99 24.46
N MET A 46 8.21 -12.60 23.44
CA MET A 46 8.37 -12.20 22.05
C MET A 46 7.15 -11.35 21.68
N LEU A 47 7.39 -10.13 21.24
CA LEU A 47 6.36 -9.17 20.86
C LEU A 47 6.18 -9.19 19.34
N ASP A 48 4.96 -8.96 18.89
CA ASP A 48 4.68 -8.66 17.49
C ASP A 48 5.39 -7.36 17.07
N ILE A 49 5.95 -7.28 15.86
CA ILE A 49 6.68 -6.10 15.39
C ILE A 49 5.83 -4.83 15.30
N HIS A 50 4.51 -4.96 15.18
CA HIS A 50 3.53 -3.87 15.17
C HIS A 50 3.06 -3.48 16.56
N THR A 51 3.58 -4.10 17.62
CA THR A 51 3.27 -3.71 19.01
C THR A 51 3.62 -2.25 19.23
N ALA A 52 2.69 -1.49 19.79
CA ALA A 52 2.91 -0.09 20.12
C ALA A 52 3.86 0.04 21.33
N ILE A 53 5.07 0.53 21.04
CA ILE A 53 6.19 0.61 21.99
C ILE A 53 6.56 2.09 22.21
N VAL A 54 6.61 2.54 23.46
CA VAL A 54 6.99 3.91 23.83
C VAL A 54 8.42 3.89 24.40
N PRO A 55 9.38 4.61 23.79
CA PRO A 55 10.73 4.72 24.35
C PRO A 55 10.71 5.55 25.65
N ILE A 56 11.50 5.12 26.64
CA ILE A 56 11.67 5.84 27.92
C ILE A 56 13.10 6.39 28.02
N ILE A 57 14.10 5.52 27.89
CA ILE A 57 15.52 5.90 27.94
C ILE A 57 16.38 4.97 27.07
N LYS A 58 17.44 5.50 26.47
CA LYS A 58 18.44 4.73 25.74
C LYS A 58 19.70 4.56 26.58
N GLN A 59 20.24 3.35 26.66
CA GLN A 59 21.52 3.03 27.31
C GLN A 59 22.29 2.01 26.47
N ASN A 60 23.46 2.42 25.93
CA ASN A 60 24.26 1.60 25.01
C ASN A 60 23.41 1.08 23.83
N ASP A 61 23.47 -0.23 23.58
CA ASP A 61 22.70 -0.92 22.53
C ASP A 61 21.28 -1.31 22.95
N TRP A 62 20.75 -0.68 24.01
CA TRP A 62 19.47 -1.03 24.58
C TRP A 62 18.59 0.20 24.74
N VAL A 63 17.28 -0.01 24.57
CA VAL A 63 16.25 0.99 24.79
C VAL A 63 15.29 0.44 25.83
N LYS A 64 15.14 1.17 26.93
CA LYS A 64 14.08 0.93 27.91
C LYS A 64 12.79 1.47 27.32
N VAL A 65 11.77 0.63 27.31
CA VAL A 65 10.49 0.94 26.67
C VAL A 65 9.32 0.57 27.57
N GLY A 66 8.19 1.24 27.38
CA GLY A 66 6.89 0.85 27.90
C GLY A 66 6.01 0.30 26.78
N LEU A 67 5.28 -0.78 27.04
CA LEU A 67 4.28 -1.33 26.11
C LEU A 67 2.94 -0.63 26.34
N GLN A 68 2.37 0.00 25.32
CA GLN A 68 1.09 0.71 25.49
C GLN A 68 -0.08 -0.19 25.92
N PRO A 69 -0.26 -1.42 25.37
CA PRO A 69 -1.43 -2.22 25.71
C PRO A 69 -1.45 -2.72 27.17
N SER A 70 -0.28 -2.92 27.78
CA SER A 70 -0.16 -3.56 29.10
C SER A 70 0.47 -2.68 30.17
N GLY A 71 1.09 -1.56 29.79
CA GLY A 71 1.90 -0.73 30.69
C GLY A 71 3.20 -1.38 31.16
N LYS A 72 3.54 -2.60 30.70
CA LYS A 72 4.78 -3.28 31.09
C LYS A 72 5.99 -2.47 30.65
N ILE A 73 6.99 -2.41 31.53
CA ILE A 73 8.28 -1.74 31.27
C ILE A 73 9.36 -2.80 31.15
N GLY A 74 10.21 -2.66 30.13
CA GLY A 74 11.33 -3.56 29.89
C GLY A 74 12.32 -2.98 28.91
N TRP A 75 13.12 -3.84 28.31
CA TRP A 75 14.24 -3.50 27.46
C TRP A 75 14.16 -4.22 26.13
N ILE A 76 14.54 -3.53 25.07
CA ILE A 76 14.65 -4.06 23.71
C ILE A 76 16.02 -3.67 23.15
N ASN A 77 16.62 -4.53 22.33
CA ASN A 77 17.85 -4.18 21.64
C ASN A 77 17.59 -3.04 20.63
N ILE A 78 18.50 -2.07 20.54
CA ILE A 78 18.32 -0.89 19.69
C ILE A 78 18.11 -1.22 18.21
N SER A 79 18.71 -2.31 17.71
CA SER A 79 18.52 -2.76 16.32
C SER A 79 17.08 -3.22 16.08
N GLN A 80 16.53 -4.02 17.00
CA GLN A 80 15.13 -4.47 16.96
C GLN A 80 14.16 -3.31 17.14
N TYR A 81 14.46 -2.38 18.05
CA TYR A 81 13.64 -1.19 18.26
C TYR A 81 13.56 -0.30 17.02
N LYS A 82 14.68 -0.07 16.32
CA LYS A 82 14.67 0.66 15.05
C LYS A 82 13.82 -0.03 13.99
N LYS A 83 13.91 -1.37 13.91
CA LYS A 83 13.08 -2.16 12.99
C LYS A 83 11.60 -2.03 13.34
N ALA A 84 11.26 -2.13 14.62
CA ALA A 84 9.90 -1.93 15.14
C ALA A 84 9.36 -0.55 14.77
N LEU A 85 10.14 0.51 15.02
CA LEU A 85 9.77 1.88 14.65
C LEU A 85 9.56 2.02 13.15
N GLN A 86 10.48 1.48 12.35
CA GLN A 86 10.36 1.55 10.90
C GLN A 86 9.08 0.84 10.44
N THR A 87 8.78 -0.33 10.97
CA THR A 87 7.59 -1.10 10.60
C THR A 87 6.29 -0.46 11.13
N TYR A 88 6.31 0.10 12.33
CA TYR A 88 5.15 0.73 12.96
C TYR A 88 4.82 2.10 12.34
N TYR A 89 5.84 2.92 12.08
CA TYR A 89 5.70 4.26 11.51
C TYR A 89 5.84 4.32 10.00
N GLN A 90 6.19 3.22 9.31
CA GLN A 90 5.98 3.16 7.87
C GLN A 90 4.48 3.31 7.66
N PRO A 91 4.02 4.45 7.10
CA PRO A 91 2.61 4.55 6.79
C PRO A 91 2.35 3.44 5.78
N GLN A 92 1.51 2.49 6.15
CA GLN A 92 0.78 1.66 5.19
C GLN A 92 -0.13 2.63 4.41
N SER A 93 0.51 3.41 3.55
CA SER A 93 -0.09 4.47 2.78
C SER A 93 -0.63 3.78 1.54
N GLU A 94 -1.90 3.44 1.64
CA GLU A 94 -2.71 3.19 0.46
C GLU A 94 -3.14 4.56 -0.07
N SER A 95 -2.55 4.98 -1.17
CA SER A 95 -2.94 6.20 -1.87
C SER A 95 -3.58 5.81 -3.19
N PHE A 96 -4.71 6.41 -3.52
CA PHE A 96 -5.40 6.16 -4.78
C PHE A 96 -5.47 7.48 -5.57
N SER A 97 -5.41 7.39 -6.90
CA SER A 97 -5.66 8.51 -7.80
C SER A 97 -6.65 8.07 -8.87
N VAL A 98 -7.80 8.73 -8.93
CA VAL A 98 -8.79 8.53 -10.00
C VAL A 98 -8.58 9.62 -11.03
N THR A 99 -8.19 9.23 -12.24
CA THR A 99 -8.09 10.17 -13.36
C THR A 99 -9.31 9.97 -14.26
N VAL A 100 -10.14 11.00 -14.39
CA VAL A 100 -11.26 11.02 -15.34
C VAL A 100 -10.81 11.81 -16.56
N THR A 101 -10.61 11.11 -17.67
CA THR A 101 -10.35 11.74 -18.98
C THR A 101 -11.62 11.74 -19.80
N ARG A 102 -11.76 12.64 -20.78
CA ARG A 102 -12.83 12.55 -21.79
C ARG A 102 -12.22 12.12 -23.11
N ASP A 103 -12.86 11.19 -23.80
CA ASP A 103 -12.47 10.83 -25.16
C ASP A 103 -12.87 11.93 -26.16
N LYS A 104 -12.50 11.75 -27.44
CA LYS A 104 -12.81 12.70 -28.51
C LYS A 104 -14.32 12.93 -28.71
N ASN A 105 -15.15 12.02 -28.22
CA ASN A 105 -16.62 12.08 -28.30
C ASN A 105 -17.23 12.67 -27.02
N GLY A 106 -16.41 13.16 -26.08
CA GLY A 106 -16.87 13.67 -24.79
C GLY A 106 -17.27 12.58 -23.79
N LYS A 107 -17.14 11.29 -24.11
CA LYS A 107 -17.44 10.18 -23.20
C LYS A 107 -16.34 10.11 -22.14
N ALA A 108 -16.74 10.05 -20.87
CA ALA A 108 -15.82 9.88 -19.77
C ALA A 108 -15.11 8.51 -19.86
N ASN A 109 -13.79 8.53 -19.78
CA ASN A 109 -12.91 7.40 -19.61
C ASN A 109 -12.18 7.54 -18.27
N THR A 110 -12.59 6.71 -17.31
CA THR A 110 -12.05 6.70 -15.95
C THR A 110 -10.89 5.71 -15.86
N ALA A 111 -9.68 6.22 -15.68
CA ALA A 111 -8.50 5.42 -15.36
C ALA A 111 -8.27 5.47 -13.84
N ILE A 112 -8.44 4.33 -13.18
CA ILE A 112 -8.19 4.19 -11.75
C ILE A 112 -6.77 3.69 -11.57
N LYS A 113 -5.93 4.49 -10.92
CA LYS A 113 -4.59 4.09 -10.49
C LYS A 113 -4.56 4.02 -8.97
N GLY A 114 -4.23 2.86 -8.44
CA GLY A 114 -4.02 2.66 -7.01
C GLY A 114 -2.53 2.49 -6.73
N TYR A 115 -2.08 2.96 -5.57
CA TYR A 115 -0.73 2.70 -5.08
C TYR A 115 -0.82 2.11 -3.67
N ARG A 116 0.00 1.11 -3.39
CA ARG A 116 0.18 0.54 -2.05
C ARG A 116 1.64 0.64 -1.68
N ASN A 117 1.95 1.36 -0.61
CA ASN A 117 3.33 1.58 -0.15
C ASN A 117 4.22 2.16 -1.25
N GLY A 118 3.68 3.09 -2.06
CA GLY A 118 4.40 3.72 -3.19
C GLY A 118 4.48 2.89 -4.47
N HIS A 119 4.00 1.65 -4.51
CA HIS A 119 4.00 0.81 -5.71
C HIS A 119 2.66 0.85 -6.43
N LEU A 120 2.68 1.01 -7.76
CA LEU A 120 1.49 0.99 -8.61
C LEU A 120 0.82 -0.40 -8.56
N LEU A 121 -0.47 -0.43 -8.25
CA LEU A 121 -1.30 -1.63 -8.25
C LEU A 121 -1.69 -2.05 -9.67
N SER A 122 -1.95 -3.34 -9.87
CA SER A 122 -2.60 -3.80 -11.11
C SER A 122 -3.99 -3.17 -11.25
N GLN A 123 -4.49 -3.07 -12.49
CA GLN A 123 -5.82 -2.49 -12.74
C GLN A 123 -6.93 -3.20 -11.94
N LYS A 124 -6.84 -4.53 -11.78
CA LYS A 124 -7.80 -5.32 -11.00
C LYS A 124 -7.72 -5.01 -9.51
N GLU A 125 -6.51 -4.86 -8.96
CA GLU A 125 -6.32 -4.50 -7.55
C GLU A 125 -6.75 -3.06 -7.26
N ALA A 126 -6.42 -2.13 -8.16
CA ALA A 126 -6.85 -0.74 -8.07
C ALA A 126 -8.37 -0.61 -8.10
N GLN A 127 -9.03 -1.37 -8.99
CA GLN A 127 -10.50 -1.44 -9.07
C GLN A 127 -11.10 -1.98 -7.77
N LYS A 128 -10.58 -3.11 -7.25
CA LYS A 128 -11.07 -3.70 -6.00
C LYS A 128 -10.89 -2.76 -4.81
N LEU A 129 -9.74 -2.09 -4.73
CA LEU A 129 -9.48 -1.09 -3.68
C LEU A 129 -10.49 0.06 -3.77
N TYR A 130 -10.75 0.56 -4.98
CA TYR A 130 -11.74 1.61 -5.21
C TYR A 130 -13.15 1.20 -4.77
N GLU A 131 -13.60 0.00 -5.15
CA GLU A 131 -14.90 -0.56 -4.72
C GLU A 131 -14.98 -0.69 -3.19
N GLN A 132 -13.91 -1.17 -2.56
CA GLN A 132 -13.83 -1.28 -1.10
C GLN A 132 -13.96 0.10 -0.44
N MET A 133 -13.28 1.13 -0.96
CA MET A 133 -13.37 2.49 -0.44
C MET A 133 -14.78 3.09 -0.58
N GLN A 134 -15.45 2.87 -1.72
CA GLN A 134 -16.85 3.27 -1.89
C GLN A 134 -17.77 2.59 -0.88
N SER A 135 -17.60 1.28 -0.65
CA SER A 135 -18.43 0.53 0.30
C SER A 135 -18.27 0.98 1.75
N GLN A 136 -17.12 1.55 2.10
CA GLN A 136 -16.84 2.08 3.43
C GLN A 136 -17.42 3.49 3.66
N GLY A 137 -18.09 4.08 2.67
CA GLY A 137 -18.62 5.44 2.77
C GLY A 137 -17.53 6.50 3.00
N ARG A 138 -16.27 6.17 2.73
CA ARG A 138 -15.18 7.15 2.75
C ARG A 138 -15.39 8.03 1.54
N ASP A 139 -15.82 9.27 1.79
CA ASP A 139 -16.03 10.26 0.75
C ASP A 139 -14.72 10.43 -0.02
N ILE A 140 -14.70 9.91 -1.25
CA ILE A 140 -13.52 9.89 -2.09
C ILE A 140 -13.33 11.34 -2.53
N ARG A 141 -12.51 12.09 -1.81
CA ARG A 141 -12.10 13.43 -2.23
C ARG A 141 -11.27 13.31 -3.50
N ILE A 142 -11.94 13.41 -4.64
CA ILE A 142 -11.31 13.57 -5.94
C ILE A 142 -10.69 14.96 -5.93
N SER A 143 -9.41 15.03 -5.56
CA SER A 143 -8.63 16.24 -5.82
C SER A 143 -8.35 16.26 -7.31
N ALA A 144 -9.17 17.01 -8.05
CA ALA A 144 -8.86 17.38 -9.42
C ALA A 144 -7.62 18.30 -9.37
N PHE A 145 -6.43 17.70 -9.38
CA PHE A 145 -5.19 18.42 -9.65
C PHE A 145 -5.15 18.73 -11.15
N ASP A 146 -6.00 19.68 -11.57
CA ASP A 146 -6.04 20.19 -12.94
C ASP A 146 -5.03 21.32 -13.18
N GLN A 147 -4.13 21.59 -12.22
CA GLN A 147 -3.08 22.57 -12.40
C GLN A 147 -1.71 21.92 -12.51
N PRO A 148 -0.95 22.17 -13.60
CA PRO A 148 0.43 21.74 -13.69
C PRO A 148 1.22 22.39 -12.56
N PHE A 149 1.77 21.57 -11.66
CA PHE A 149 2.58 22.01 -10.51
C PHE A 149 3.89 22.73 -10.87
N PHE A 150 4.18 22.88 -12.16
CA PHE A 150 5.41 23.48 -12.65
C PHE A 150 5.09 24.48 -13.74
N ASP A 151 4.53 25.62 -13.36
CA ASP A 151 4.80 26.83 -14.12
C ASP A 151 6.18 27.33 -13.66
N TYR A 152 7.18 27.26 -14.54
CA TYR A 152 8.59 27.47 -14.23
C TYR A 152 8.94 28.92 -13.84
N ASN A 153 7.95 29.79 -13.59
CA ASN A 153 8.14 31.24 -13.60
C ASN A 153 7.53 32.05 -12.44
N LEU A 154 7.15 31.48 -11.29
CA LEU A 154 6.58 32.30 -10.20
C LEU A 154 7.23 32.06 -8.85
N ILE A 155 8.15 32.97 -8.50
CA ILE A 155 8.55 33.29 -7.13
C ILE A 155 7.38 34.03 -6.48
N THR A 156 6.39 33.29 -6.00
CA THR A 156 5.44 33.83 -5.02
C THR A 156 5.19 32.78 -3.94
N PRO A 157 5.37 33.10 -2.64
CA PRO A 157 5.10 32.16 -1.57
C PRO A 157 3.59 31.87 -1.52
N PHE A 158 3.26 30.59 -1.63
CA PHE A 158 1.88 30.10 -1.56
C PHE A 158 1.29 30.38 -0.17
N ARG A 159 0.11 30.98 -0.11
CA ARG A 159 -0.74 30.95 1.09
C ARG A 159 -1.49 29.62 1.10
N ILE A 160 -1.24 28.79 2.11
CA ILE A 160 -2.09 27.63 2.40
C ILE A 160 -3.44 28.18 2.88
N ILE A 161 -4.45 28.17 2.00
CA ILE A 161 -5.82 28.48 2.39
C ILE A 161 -6.42 27.17 2.93
N ASN A 162 -6.33 26.97 4.25
CA ASN A 162 -7.14 25.97 4.95
C ASN A 162 -8.58 26.47 5.04
N SER A 163 -9.30 26.45 3.93
CA SER A 163 -10.76 26.59 3.95
C SER A 163 -11.38 25.20 4.11
N PRO A 164 -12.14 24.90 5.18
CA PRO A 164 -12.97 23.72 5.22
C PRO A 164 -14.11 23.92 4.21
N LEU A 165 -13.94 23.42 2.99
CA LEU A 165 -15.04 23.26 2.03
C LEU A 165 -15.88 22.06 2.48
N SER A 166 -16.70 22.30 3.50
CA SER A 166 -17.80 21.46 3.92
C SER A 166 -19.07 21.94 3.20
N VAL A 167 -19.12 21.75 1.88
CA VAL A 167 -20.40 21.84 1.17
C VAL A 167 -20.61 20.48 0.52
N PRO A 168 -21.57 19.66 0.99
CA PRO A 168 -21.94 18.46 0.26
C PRO A 168 -22.57 18.90 -1.07
N ILE A 169 -21.85 18.69 -2.17
CA ILE A 169 -22.39 18.87 -3.51
C ILE A 169 -23.33 17.70 -3.75
N LYS A 170 -24.65 17.93 -3.79
CA LYS A 170 -25.59 16.89 -4.22
C LYS A 170 -25.46 16.74 -5.73
N LEU A 171 -25.67 15.53 -6.26
CA LEU A 171 -25.57 15.24 -7.69
C LEU A 171 -26.45 16.16 -8.58
N ASN A 172 -27.48 16.77 -7.99
CA ASN A 172 -28.41 17.70 -8.64
C ASN A 172 -27.91 19.16 -8.67
N ASP A 173 -26.82 19.49 -7.99
CA ASP A 173 -26.25 20.85 -7.91
C ASP A 173 -25.20 21.10 -9.01
N LEU A 174 -24.96 20.12 -9.87
CA LEU A 174 -24.16 20.31 -11.08
C LEU A 174 -24.98 21.14 -12.08
N PRO A 175 -24.40 22.19 -12.70
CA PRO A 175 -25.11 22.96 -13.71
C PRO A 175 -25.54 22.03 -14.85
N GLN A 176 -26.85 21.94 -15.09
CA GLN A 176 -27.34 21.27 -16.29
C GLN A 176 -26.88 22.10 -17.48
N LEU A 177 -26.00 21.51 -18.29
CA LEU A 177 -25.53 22.14 -19.51
C LEU A 177 -26.71 22.28 -20.46
N GLU A 178 -27.16 23.51 -20.68
CA GLU A 178 -28.11 23.79 -21.75
C GLU A 178 -27.46 23.43 -23.10
N PRO A 179 -28.23 22.85 -24.04
CA PRO A 179 -27.73 22.57 -25.37
C PRO A 179 -27.30 23.87 -26.04
N VAL A 180 -26.02 23.94 -26.44
CA VAL A 180 -25.45 25.04 -27.20
C VAL A 180 -26.28 25.24 -28.47
N GLN A 181 -26.95 26.38 -28.59
CA GLN A 181 -27.60 26.75 -29.84
C GLN A 181 -26.52 26.99 -30.90
N THR A 182 -26.53 26.16 -31.94
CA THR A 182 -25.70 26.33 -33.12
C THR A 182 -26.15 27.58 -33.85
N VAL A 183 -25.36 28.66 -33.77
CA VAL A 183 -25.58 29.85 -34.60
C VAL A 183 -25.09 29.52 -36.01
N GLU A 184 -26.00 29.42 -36.97
CA GLU A 184 -25.65 29.32 -38.39
C GLU A 184 -24.96 30.63 -38.84
N PRO A 185 -23.80 30.55 -39.52
CA PRO A 185 -23.17 31.73 -40.08
C PRO A 185 -23.98 32.24 -41.27
N SER A 186 -24.48 33.47 -41.17
CA SER A 186 -25.06 34.22 -42.28
C SER A 186 -23.96 34.57 -43.31
N LEU A 187 -24.14 34.09 -44.53
CA LEU A 187 -23.40 34.46 -45.75
C LEU A 187 -23.87 35.80 -46.31
#